data_AF-A0A0C2FI90-F1
#
_entry.id   AF-A0A0C2FI90-F1
#
_cell.length_a   1.000
_cell.length_b   1.000
_cell.length_c   1.000
_cell.angle_alpha   90.00
_cell.angle_beta   90.00
_cell.angle_gamma   90.00
#
_symmetry.space_group_name_H-M   'P 1'
#
loop_
_entity.id
_entity.type
_entity.pdbx_description
1 polymer ?
#
loop_
_entity_poly.entity_id
_entity_poly.type
_entity_poly.pdbx_seq_one_letter_code
_entity_poly.pdbx_strand_id
1 'polypeptide(L)'
;MVKIKADNEKINEKATKIAWIGIDEQGDEAATRRFDQEIIKEAVYTSGDQELISEFNEGRISWHRHPAGKPRGKGVRRRIIKIALTSQYFKDKLLAHMRSGRQTLTRNFVHSFARRDYTAEELKFDQIIKLKAPRDLPIRHLPSPPADILKNKKNNSSSQERLLTQVSGSYNSNITGQVEQGMSQASFSQYSPVTSPNVL
;
A
#
# COMPACT_ATOMS: atom_id res chain seq x y z
N MET A 1 33.04 4.92 9.64
CA MET A 1 32.19 4.57 10.81
C MET A 1 30.85 5.34 10.83
N VAL A 2 30.24 5.64 9.67
CA VAL A 2 29.01 6.48 9.60
C VAL A 2 27.76 5.65 9.23
N LYS A 3 27.93 4.57 8.47
CA LYS A 3 26.83 3.74 7.97
C LYS A 3 26.03 3.04 9.09
N ILE A 4 26.72 2.55 10.11
CA ILE A 4 26.11 1.81 11.24
C ILE A 4 25.17 2.70 12.08
N LYS A 5 25.51 3.98 12.27
CA LYS A 5 24.67 4.92 13.04
C LYS A 5 23.37 5.25 12.29
N ALA A 6 23.47 5.52 10.98
CA ALA A 6 22.32 5.82 10.14
C ALA A 6 21.35 4.64 10.01
N ASP A 7 21.88 3.41 9.95
CA ASP A 7 21.05 2.20 9.92
C ASP A 7 20.36 1.95 11.27
N ASN A 8 21.04 2.19 12.39
CA ASN A 8 20.45 2.09 13.73
C ASN A 8 19.34 3.12 13.97
N GLU A 9 19.51 4.36 13.51
CA GLU A 9 18.48 5.40 13.61
C GLU A 9 17.21 5.02 12.83
N LYS A 10 17.38 4.51 11.59
CA LYS A 10 16.25 4.02 10.78
C LYS A 10 15.55 2.81 11.40
N ILE A 11 16.31 1.88 11.97
CA ILE A 11 15.77 0.71 12.67
C ILE A 11 14.98 1.17 13.90
N ASN A 12 15.51 2.11 14.68
CA ASN A 12 14.83 2.65 15.85
C ASN A 12 13.53 3.39 15.48
N GLU A 13 13.57 4.21 14.42
CA GLU A 13 12.41 4.94 13.92
C GLU A 13 11.28 4.01 13.43
N LYS A 14 11.64 2.83 12.91
CA LYS A 14 10.70 1.77 12.51
C LYS A 14 10.20 0.96 13.70
N ALA A 15 11.05 0.73 14.69
CA ALA A 15 10.73 -0.04 15.90
C ALA A 15 9.64 0.62 16.77
N THR A 16 9.41 1.93 16.61
CA THR A 16 8.37 2.69 17.32
C THR A 16 7.12 2.98 16.49
N LYS A 17 7.00 2.40 15.27
CA LYS A 17 5.89 2.66 14.35
C LYS A 17 4.92 1.50 14.18
N ILE A 18 3.64 1.83 14.10
CA ILE A 18 2.54 0.95 13.74
C ILE A 18 2.06 1.32 12.34
N ALA A 19 1.86 0.31 11.50
CA ALA A 19 1.13 0.45 10.24
C ALA A 19 -0.30 -0.07 10.42
N TRP A 20 -1.29 0.80 10.22
CA TRP A 20 -2.71 0.48 10.26
C TRP A 20 -3.27 0.47 8.84
N ILE A 21 -3.73 -0.70 8.41
CA ILE A 21 -4.17 -0.98 7.04
C ILE A 21 -5.69 -1.07 7.00
N GLY A 22 -6.29 -0.78 5.84
CA GLY A 22 -7.68 -1.10 5.55
C GLY A 22 -8.71 -0.14 6.16
N ILE A 23 -8.27 1.01 6.66
CA ILE A 23 -9.15 2.09 7.10
C ILE A 23 -9.52 2.98 5.92
N ASP A 24 -10.80 3.29 5.81
CA ASP A 24 -11.31 4.07 4.69
C ASP A 24 -10.85 5.54 4.75
N GLU A 25 -10.73 6.14 3.57
CA GLU A 25 -10.51 7.58 3.43
C GLU A 25 -11.85 8.26 3.20
N GLN A 26 -11.95 9.51 3.63
CA GLN A 26 -13.16 10.31 3.51
C GLN A 26 -13.17 11.09 2.18
N GLY A 27 -14.23 11.85 1.92
CA GLY A 27 -14.41 12.59 0.67
C GLY A 27 -13.29 13.58 0.34
N ASP A 28 -12.59 14.09 1.36
CA ASP A 28 -11.44 14.98 1.22
C ASP A 28 -10.37 14.70 2.30
N GLU A 29 -9.21 15.35 2.17
CA GLU A 29 -8.07 15.17 3.06
C GLU A 29 -8.33 15.66 4.49
N ALA A 30 -9.09 16.76 4.65
CA ALA A 30 -9.38 17.33 5.96
C ALA A 30 -10.35 16.44 6.75
N ALA A 31 -11.39 15.93 6.08
CA ALA A 31 -12.29 14.92 6.63
C ALA A 31 -11.55 13.63 6.96
N THR A 32 -10.62 13.19 6.09
CA THR A 32 -9.79 12.00 6.34
C THR A 32 -8.93 12.19 7.59
N ARG A 33 -8.27 13.35 7.73
CA ARG A 33 -7.43 13.65 8.89
C ARG A 33 -8.23 13.71 10.19
N ARG A 34 -9.43 14.32 10.18
CA ARG A 34 -10.33 14.36 11.34
C ARG A 34 -10.78 12.95 11.73
N PHE A 35 -11.16 12.13 10.76
CA PHE A 35 -11.54 10.75 11.00
C PHE A 35 -10.38 9.93 11.57
N ASP A 36 -9.18 10.08 11.00
CA ASP A 36 -7.96 9.41 11.48
C ASP A 36 -7.65 9.79 12.93
N GLN A 37 -7.84 11.07 13.30
CA GLN A 37 -7.67 11.51 14.67
C GLN A 37 -8.65 10.80 15.62
N GLU A 38 -9.94 10.70 15.27
CA GLU A 38 -10.94 10.08 16.12
C GLU A 38 -10.71 8.58 16.32
N ILE A 39 -10.34 7.84 15.27
CA ILE A 39 -10.08 6.40 15.41
C ILE A 39 -8.78 6.11 16.20
N ILE A 40 -7.78 6.99 16.10
CA ILE A 40 -6.54 6.85 16.89
C ILE A 40 -6.82 7.21 18.35
N LYS A 41 -7.57 8.29 18.58
CA LYS A 41 -8.06 8.64 19.91
C LYS A 41 -8.81 7.47 20.53
N GLU A 42 -9.78 6.89 19.82
CA GLU A 42 -10.52 5.73 20.31
C GLU A 42 -9.58 4.56 20.64
N ALA A 43 -8.65 4.21 19.74
CA ALA A 43 -7.70 3.13 19.99
C ALA A 43 -6.84 3.36 21.24
N VAL A 44 -6.39 4.60 21.48
CA VAL A 44 -5.63 4.94 22.69
C VAL A 44 -6.50 4.90 23.94
N TYR A 45 -7.65 5.57 23.95
CA TYR A 45 -8.48 5.65 25.15
C TYR A 45 -9.10 4.29 25.54
N THR A 46 -9.48 3.47 24.55
CA THR A 46 -10.01 2.12 24.82
C THR A 46 -8.94 1.14 25.30
N SER A 47 -7.65 1.48 25.21
CA SER A 47 -6.58 0.64 25.77
C SER A 47 -6.61 0.61 27.30
N GLY A 48 -7.21 1.62 27.95
CA GLY A 48 -7.21 1.78 29.40
C GLY A 48 -5.84 2.11 30.02
N ASP A 49 -4.79 2.24 29.22
CA ASP A 49 -3.43 2.49 29.68
C ASP A 49 -3.21 4.00 29.92
N GLN A 50 -3.02 4.39 31.18
CA GLN A 50 -2.90 5.79 31.58
C GLN A 50 -1.64 6.46 31.02
N GLU A 51 -0.53 5.73 30.88
CA GLU A 51 0.69 6.29 30.31
C GLU A 51 0.50 6.57 28.83
N LEU A 52 -0.12 5.63 28.10
CA LEU A 52 -0.41 5.80 26.67
C LEU A 52 -1.40 6.94 26.42
N ILE A 53 -2.41 7.09 27.28
CA ILE A 53 -3.36 8.20 27.25
C ILE A 53 -2.64 9.53 27.51
N SER A 54 -1.71 9.59 28.46
CA SER A 54 -0.91 10.78 28.72
C SER A 54 -0.07 11.17 27.50
N GLU A 55 0.66 10.22 26.91
CA GLU A 55 1.45 10.44 25.69
C GLU A 55 0.61 11.03 24.55
N PHE A 56 -0.64 10.57 24.40
CA PHE A 56 -1.56 11.09 23.41
C PHE A 56 -2.01 12.53 23.75
N ASN A 57 -2.41 12.78 24.99
CA ASN A 57 -2.87 14.10 25.43
C ASN A 57 -1.78 15.18 25.35
N GLU A 58 -0.53 14.77 25.57
CA GLU A 58 0.64 15.64 25.48
C GLU A 58 1.15 15.78 24.03
N GLY A 59 0.45 15.21 23.04
CA GLY A 59 0.76 15.35 21.62
C GLY A 59 2.02 14.61 21.17
N ARG A 60 2.49 13.62 21.94
CA ARG A 60 3.71 12.86 21.66
C ARG A 60 3.50 11.69 20.70
N ILE A 61 2.25 11.32 20.46
CA ILE A 61 1.86 10.35 19.42
C ILE A 61 1.52 11.12 18.13
N SER A 62 2.18 10.75 17.04
CA SER A 62 1.93 11.37 15.72
C SER A 62 1.44 10.35 14.70
N TRP A 63 0.69 10.80 13.70
CA TRP A 63 0.18 9.93 12.64
C TRP A 63 0.08 10.62 11.30
N HIS A 64 0.18 9.84 10.23
CA HIS A 64 -0.03 10.31 8.86
C HIS A 64 -0.42 9.18 7.91
N ARG A 65 -1.06 9.52 6.78
CA ARG A 65 -1.33 8.59 5.69
C ARG A 65 -0.10 8.44 4.79
N HIS A 66 0.15 7.22 4.29
CA HIS A 66 1.27 6.92 3.39
C HIS A 66 0.82 6.20 2.09
N PRO A 67 1.26 6.65 0.90
CA PRO A 67 2.08 7.86 0.64
C PRO A 67 1.32 9.17 0.89
N ALA A 68 2.01 10.29 1.06
CA ALA A 68 1.36 11.60 1.19
C ALA A 68 0.58 11.96 -0.09
N GLY A 69 -0.46 12.79 0.02
CA GLY A 69 -1.28 13.20 -1.13
C GLY A 69 -2.77 13.28 -0.81
N LYS A 70 -3.60 13.24 -1.85
CA LYS A 70 -5.07 13.24 -1.73
C LYS A 70 -5.62 11.84 -1.44
N PRO A 71 -6.84 11.75 -0.87
CA PRO A 71 -7.56 10.49 -0.75
C PRO A 71 -7.69 9.77 -2.07
N ARG A 72 -7.61 8.45 -2.03
CA ARG A 72 -7.74 7.62 -3.22
C ARG A 72 -9.21 7.42 -3.55
N GLY A 73 -9.55 7.48 -4.84
CA GLY A 73 -10.91 7.26 -5.32
C GLY A 73 -11.45 5.86 -5.04
N LYS A 74 -12.76 5.68 -5.26
CA LYS A 74 -13.45 4.39 -5.07
C LYS A 74 -12.78 3.30 -5.92
N GLY A 75 -12.64 2.09 -5.36
CA GLY A 75 -12.03 0.94 -6.03
C GLY A 75 -10.50 0.89 -6.02
N VAL A 76 -9.82 1.95 -5.53
CA VAL A 76 -8.36 1.95 -5.38
C VAL A 76 -7.96 1.54 -3.97
N ARG A 77 -6.85 0.79 -3.84
CA ARG A 77 -6.27 0.48 -2.54
C ARG A 77 -5.92 1.76 -1.78
N ARG A 78 -6.59 1.95 -0.65
CA ARG A 78 -6.48 3.11 0.23
C ARG A 78 -5.12 3.20 0.91
N ARG A 79 -4.77 4.41 1.32
CA ARG A 79 -3.50 4.69 2.01
C ARG A 79 -3.48 4.11 3.41
N ILE A 80 -2.34 3.58 3.82
CA ILE A 80 -2.14 3.09 5.19
C ILE A 80 -1.94 4.28 6.13
N ILE A 81 -2.34 4.13 7.39
CA ILE A 81 -1.99 5.08 8.45
C ILE A 81 -0.70 4.58 9.09
N LYS A 82 0.29 5.45 9.24
CA LYS A 82 1.47 5.22 10.06
C LYS A 82 1.31 5.99 11.36
N ILE A 83 1.40 5.29 12.48
CA ILE A 83 1.35 5.87 13.84
C ILE A 83 2.76 5.75 14.40
N ALA A 84 3.35 6.86 14.83
CA ALA A 84 4.66 6.90 15.47
C ALA A 84 4.50 7.22 16.96
N LEU A 85 5.15 6.41 17.78
CA LEU A 85 5.16 6.55 19.24
C LEU A 85 6.57 6.91 19.72
N THR A 86 6.66 7.43 20.94
CA THR A 86 7.93 7.86 21.56
C THR A 86 8.85 6.71 21.93
N SER A 87 8.29 5.53 22.20
CA SER A 87 9.06 4.36 22.58
C SER A 87 8.51 3.07 21.98
N GLN A 88 9.39 2.07 21.87
CA GLN A 88 8.99 0.73 21.45
C GLN A 88 7.97 0.12 22.43
N TYR A 89 8.11 0.42 23.72
CA TYR A 89 7.20 -0.02 24.78
C TYR A 89 5.76 0.44 24.54
N PHE A 90 5.55 1.74 24.30
CA PHE A 90 4.22 2.26 24.00
C PHE A 90 3.66 1.69 22.70
N LYS A 91 4.52 1.53 21.68
CA LYS A 91 4.11 0.89 20.42
C LYS A 91 3.65 -0.55 20.64
N ASP A 92 4.33 -1.33 21.48
CA ASP A 92 3.95 -2.73 21.73
C ASP A 92 2.64 -2.82 22.54
N LYS A 93 2.46 -1.96 23.55
CA LYS A 93 1.20 -1.84 24.29
C LYS A 93 0.02 -1.49 23.38
N LEU A 94 0.13 -0.42 22.60
CA LEU A 94 -0.93 0.00 21.68
C LEU A 94 -1.20 -1.07 20.62
N LEU A 95 -0.16 -1.65 20.03
CA LEU A 95 -0.32 -2.68 19.01
C LEU A 95 -0.99 -3.95 19.55
N ALA A 96 -0.65 -4.37 20.77
CA ALA A 96 -1.29 -5.50 21.43
C ALA A 96 -2.79 -5.25 21.62
N HIS A 97 -3.15 -4.05 22.10
CA HIS A 97 -4.55 -3.64 22.22
C HIS A 97 -5.28 -3.60 20.87
N MET A 98 -4.68 -2.99 19.85
CA MET A 98 -5.29 -2.95 18.50
C MET A 98 -5.47 -4.34 17.87
N ARG A 99 -4.77 -5.37 18.36
CA ARG A 99 -4.91 -6.77 17.91
C ARG A 99 -5.93 -7.56 18.72
N SER A 100 -6.24 -7.16 19.95
CA SER A 100 -7.18 -7.90 20.81
C SER A 100 -8.63 -7.75 20.35
N GLY A 101 -8.95 -6.63 19.68
CA GLY A 101 -10.29 -6.39 19.15
C GLY A 101 -10.37 -5.18 18.23
N ARG A 102 -11.44 -5.10 17.46
CA ARG A 102 -11.76 -3.91 16.66
C ARG A 102 -12.42 -2.85 17.53
N GLN A 103 -12.00 -1.61 17.32
CA GLN A 103 -12.62 -0.44 17.93
C GLN A 103 -14.00 -0.19 17.29
N THR A 104 -14.86 0.58 17.96
CA THR A 104 -16.24 0.79 17.51
C THR A 104 -16.30 1.60 16.20
N LEU A 105 -15.46 2.62 16.05
CA LEU A 105 -15.40 3.44 14.84
C LEU A 105 -14.83 2.68 13.64
N THR A 106 -14.09 1.59 13.89
CA THR A 106 -13.47 0.77 12.84
C THR A 106 -14.15 -0.57 12.61
N ARG A 107 -15.28 -0.81 13.28
CA ARG A 107 -16.05 -2.07 13.23
C ARG A 107 -16.46 -2.46 11.82
N ASN A 108 -16.81 -1.48 10.99
CA ASN A 108 -17.27 -1.71 9.61
C ASN A 108 -16.10 -1.99 8.63
N PHE A 109 -14.86 -1.70 9.00
CA PHE A 109 -13.70 -1.97 8.16
C PHE A 109 -13.22 -3.39 8.37
N VAL A 110 -13.94 -4.39 7.83
CA VAL A 110 -13.69 -5.82 8.05
C VAL A 110 -12.27 -6.24 7.64
N HIS A 111 -11.64 -5.53 6.70
CA HIS A 111 -10.27 -5.80 6.26
C HIS A 111 -9.22 -4.93 6.98
N SER A 112 -9.61 -4.15 7.99
CA SER A 112 -8.67 -3.37 8.77
C SER A 112 -7.91 -4.22 9.78
N PHE A 113 -6.61 -3.97 9.88
CA PHE A 113 -5.73 -4.58 10.89
C PHE A 113 -4.49 -3.72 11.12
N ALA A 114 -3.91 -3.83 12.32
CA ALA A 114 -2.68 -3.17 12.72
C ALA A 114 -1.49 -4.14 12.78
N ARG A 115 -0.32 -3.66 12.38
CA ARG A 115 0.95 -4.42 12.44
C ARG A 115 2.15 -3.51 12.71
N ARG A 116 3.31 -4.11 12.98
CA ARG A 116 4.59 -3.41 13.01
C ARG A 116 4.90 -2.75 11.65
N ASP A 117 5.46 -1.55 11.66
CA ASP A 117 6.00 -0.95 10.43
C ASP A 117 7.38 -1.55 10.15
N TYR A 118 7.43 -2.50 9.23
CA TYR A 118 8.66 -3.21 8.87
C TYR A 118 9.67 -2.30 8.15
N THR A 119 10.97 -2.62 8.29
CA THR A 119 12.01 -2.09 7.41
C THR A 119 11.89 -2.69 6.00
N ALA A 120 12.59 -2.13 5.02
CA ALA A 120 12.56 -2.64 3.65
C ALA A 120 13.15 -4.07 3.57
N GLU A 121 14.15 -4.36 4.40
CA GLU A 121 14.80 -5.65 4.53
C GLU A 121 13.86 -6.69 5.14
N GLU A 122 13.17 -6.33 6.24
CA GLU A 122 12.14 -7.17 6.85
C GLU A 122 10.97 -7.45 5.89
N LEU A 123 10.55 -6.45 5.10
CA LEU A 123 9.52 -6.65 4.07
C LEU A 123 9.97 -7.62 2.98
N LYS A 124 11.22 -7.54 2.52
CA LYS A 124 11.77 -8.49 1.54
C LYS A 124 11.79 -9.90 2.13
N PHE A 125 12.17 -10.05 3.39
CA PHE A 125 12.17 -11.34 4.07
C PHE A 125 10.75 -11.92 4.23
N ASP A 126 9.78 -11.10 4.63
CA ASP A 126 8.35 -11.50 4.73
C ASP A 126 7.79 -11.91 3.36
N GLN A 127 8.15 -11.21 2.28
CA GLN A 127 7.79 -11.61 0.91
C GLN A 127 8.40 -12.97 0.55
N ILE A 128 9.67 -13.21 0.88
CA ILE A 128 10.33 -14.50 0.64
C ILE A 128 9.64 -15.62 1.43
N ILE A 129 9.29 -15.40 2.70
CA ILE A 129 8.54 -16.39 3.50
C ILE A 129 7.18 -16.67 2.87
N LYS A 130 6.42 -15.64 2.46
CA LYS A 130 5.11 -15.83 1.83
C LYS A 130 5.17 -16.55 0.49
N LEU A 131 6.26 -16.41 -0.25
CA LEU A 131 6.51 -17.16 -1.48
C LEU A 131 6.95 -18.60 -1.22
N LYS A 132 7.61 -18.85 -0.07
CA LYS A 132 8.10 -20.17 0.35
C LYS A 132 7.07 -20.99 1.15
N ALA A 133 6.07 -20.35 1.75
CA ALA A 133 4.97 -21.04 2.40
C ALA A 133 4.24 -21.89 1.34
N PRO A 134 4.12 -23.22 1.52
CA PRO A 134 3.30 -24.04 0.66
C PRO A 134 1.90 -23.41 0.59
N ARG A 135 1.40 -23.17 -0.62
CA ARG A 135 0.00 -22.82 -0.79
C ARG A 135 -0.79 -24.08 -0.41
N ASP A 136 -1.18 -24.20 0.85
CA ASP A 136 -2.23 -25.13 1.29
C ASP A 136 -3.60 -24.62 0.81
N LEU A 137 -3.68 -24.32 -0.49
CA LEU A 137 -4.94 -24.20 -1.18
C LEU A 137 -5.40 -25.64 -1.41
N PRO A 138 -6.59 -26.05 -0.94
CA PRO A 138 -7.15 -27.32 -1.35
C PRO A 138 -7.17 -27.32 -2.88
N ILE A 139 -6.48 -28.29 -3.47
CA ILE A 139 -6.54 -28.56 -4.91
C ILE A 139 -8.03 -28.74 -5.20
N ARG A 140 -8.65 -27.74 -5.85
CA ARG A 140 -9.94 -27.97 -6.48
C ARG A 140 -9.65 -28.99 -7.56
N HIS A 141 -10.01 -30.25 -7.31
CA HIS A 141 -10.12 -31.24 -8.36
C HIS A 141 -11.08 -30.63 -9.39
N LEU A 142 -10.54 -30.14 -10.50
CA LEU A 142 -11.34 -29.89 -11.68
C LEU A 142 -11.99 -31.23 -12.03
N PRO A 143 -13.32 -31.32 -12.09
CA PRO A 143 -13.95 -32.54 -12.55
C PRO A 143 -13.41 -32.81 -13.96
N SER A 144 -12.90 -34.02 -14.15
CA SER A 144 -12.49 -34.52 -15.46
C SER A 144 -13.64 -34.28 -16.45
N PRO A 145 -13.36 -33.75 -17.66
CA PRO A 145 -14.41 -33.53 -18.64
C PRO A 145 -15.10 -34.86 -18.97
N PRO A 146 -16.43 -34.88 -19.10
CA PRO A 146 -17.18 -36.11 -19.38
C PRO A 146 -16.72 -36.72 -20.70
N ALA A 147 -16.59 -38.05 -20.70
CA ALA A 147 -16.03 -38.88 -21.76
C ALA A 147 -16.92 -39.03 -23.02
N ASP A 148 -17.66 -37.98 -23.40
CA ASP A 148 -18.63 -38.03 -24.50
C ASP A 148 -18.27 -37.16 -25.71
N ILE A 149 -16.99 -36.82 -25.90
CA ILE A 149 -16.50 -36.25 -27.17
C ILE A 149 -15.46 -37.20 -27.77
N LEU A 150 -15.91 -38.41 -28.12
CA LEU A 150 -15.14 -39.35 -28.94
C LEU A 150 -16.06 -40.17 -29.85
N LYS A 151 -16.94 -39.48 -30.59
CA LYS A 151 -17.60 -40.03 -31.78
C LYS A 151 -17.74 -38.96 -32.86
N ASN A 152 -16.68 -38.77 -33.64
CA ASN A 152 -16.76 -38.66 -35.09
C ASN A 152 -15.36 -38.65 -35.70
N LYS A 153 -14.87 -39.85 -36.00
CA LYS A 153 -13.74 -40.09 -36.90
C LYS A 153 -14.31 -40.77 -38.13
N LYS A 154 -14.22 -40.10 -39.29
CA LYS A 154 -14.32 -40.56 -40.70
C LYS A 154 -14.83 -39.34 -41.51
N ASN A 155 -14.15 -38.72 -42.46
CA ASN A 155 -13.14 -39.17 -43.41
C ASN A 155 -12.32 -37.97 -43.91
N ASN A 156 -11.01 -38.10 -44.04
CA ASN A 156 -10.30 -37.98 -45.33
C ASN A 156 -8.79 -37.98 -45.09
N SER A 157 -8.17 -38.98 -45.68
CA SER A 157 -6.75 -39.26 -45.72
C SER A 157 -6.05 -38.53 -46.87
N SER A 158 -4.76 -38.28 -46.65
CA SER A 158 -3.65 -37.98 -47.59
C SER A 158 -3.12 -36.56 -47.41
N SER A 159 -1.82 -36.28 -47.31
CA SER A 159 -0.59 -37.08 -47.22
C SER A 159 0.55 -36.11 -46.80
N GLN A 160 1.63 -36.67 -46.22
CA GLN A 160 3.01 -36.11 -46.14
C GLN A 160 3.24 -34.87 -45.26
N GLU A 161 4.42 -34.63 -44.67
CA GLU A 161 5.52 -35.41 -44.11
C GLU A 161 6.42 -34.36 -43.39
N ARG A 162 6.97 -34.72 -42.23
CA ARG A 162 8.22 -34.24 -41.60
C ARG A 162 8.40 -32.82 -41.00
N LEU A 163 9.21 -32.89 -39.93
CA LEU A 163 10.23 -31.96 -39.41
C LEU A 163 9.81 -30.89 -38.36
N LEU A 164 10.10 -31.26 -37.10
CA LEU A 164 11.08 -30.64 -36.19
C LEU A 164 10.93 -29.15 -35.77
N THR A 165 11.06 -28.96 -34.44
CA THR A 165 11.83 -27.89 -33.78
C THR A 165 11.11 -26.58 -33.44
N GLN A 166 10.85 -26.47 -32.13
CA GLN A 166 11.24 -25.37 -31.23
C GLN A 166 10.67 -23.94 -31.38
N VAL A 167 10.26 -23.46 -30.20
CA VAL A 167 10.70 -22.22 -29.52
C VAL A 167 9.94 -20.90 -29.78
N SER A 168 9.62 -20.32 -28.61
CA SER A 168 9.40 -18.91 -28.27
C SER A 168 8.09 -18.24 -28.66
N GLY A 169 7.32 -17.93 -27.60
CA GLY A 169 6.24 -16.96 -27.63
C GLY A 169 6.75 -15.56 -27.91
N SER A 170 5.98 -14.85 -28.74
CA SER A 170 6.15 -13.44 -29.06
C SER A 170 5.72 -12.55 -27.90
N TYR A 171 6.61 -11.64 -27.50
CA TYR A 171 6.26 -10.40 -26.81
C TYR A 171 5.89 -9.35 -27.87
N ASN A 172 4.68 -8.80 -27.80
CA ASN A 172 4.29 -7.64 -28.60
C ASN A 172 4.62 -6.36 -27.83
N SER A 173 5.56 -5.57 -28.36
CA SER A 173 5.76 -4.16 -28.03
C SER A 173 5.81 -3.37 -29.33
N ASN A 174 4.79 -2.56 -29.61
CA ASN A 174 4.81 -1.53 -30.64
C ASN A 174 4.28 -0.23 -30.04
N ILE A 175 5.17 0.70 -29.71
CA ILE A 175 4.84 2.14 -29.64
C ILE A 175 5.79 2.85 -30.59
N THR A 176 5.18 3.40 -31.63
CA THR A 176 5.72 4.08 -32.79
C THR A 176 6.43 5.39 -32.44
N GLY A 177 7.59 5.61 -33.06
CA GLY A 177 8.34 6.86 -33.01
C GLY A 177 7.98 7.85 -34.13
N GLN A 178 7.99 9.12 -33.72
CA GLN A 178 8.04 10.42 -34.39
C GLN A 178 8.53 10.50 -35.85
N VAL A 179 8.00 11.47 -36.62
CA VAL A 179 8.72 12.62 -37.22
C VAL A 179 7.71 13.73 -37.57
N GLU A 180 7.92 14.98 -37.12
CA GLU A 180 7.87 16.19 -37.98
C GLU A 180 8.34 17.45 -37.22
N GLN A 181 9.24 18.18 -37.90
CA GLN A 181 9.88 19.42 -37.48
C GLN A 181 9.05 20.64 -37.91
N GLY A 182 9.09 21.72 -37.13
CA GLY A 182 8.60 23.03 -37.55
C GLY A 182 8.97 24.13 -36.55
N MET A 183 10.00 24.91 -36.89
CA MET A 183 10.50 26.07 -36.14
C MET A 183 9.46 27.19 -36.03
N SER A 184 9.44 27.95 -34.93
CA SER A 184 9.92 29.36 -34.91
C SER A 184 9.43 30.22 -33.73
N GLN A 185 10.34 31.10 -33.31
CA GLN A 185 10.20 32.40 -32.63
C GLN A 185 10.05 32.47 -31.09
N ALA A 186 11.15 32.93 -30.47
CA ALA A 186 11.17 33.61 -29.19
C ALA A 186 10.70 35.07 -29.34
N SER A 187 10.05 35.61 -28.31
CA SER A 187 9.91 37.06 -28.08
C SER A 187 9.77 37.33 -26.59
N PHE A 188 10.32 38.47 -26.17
CA PHE A 188 10.74 38.85 -24.83
C PHE A 188 9.68 39.72 -24.10
N SER A 189 9.83 39.80 -22.76
CA SER A 189 9.56 40.97 -21.90
C SER A 189 8.27 41.09 -21.06
N GLN A 190 8.46 40.94 -19.74
CA GLN A 190 8.16 41.84 -18.60
C GLN A 190 6.82 42.61 -18.50
N TYR A 191 6.13 42.48 -17.35
CA TYR A 191 5.66 43.60 -16.49
C TYR A 191 5.31 43.10 -15.06
N SER A 192 5.56 43.98 -14.08
CA SER A 192 5.67 43.79 -12.61
C SER A 192 4.34 43.70 -11.81
N PRO A 193 4.38 43.31 -10.51
CA PRO A 193 3.18 43.27 -9.63
C PRO A 193 2.79 44.63 -9.02
N VAL A 194 1.47 44.81 -8.84
CA VAL A 194 0.81 46.00 -8.30
C VAL A 194 0.87 46.03 -6.77
N THR A 195 1.23 47.21 -6.26
CA THR A 195 1.27 47.64 -4.86
C THR A 195 -0.12 48.00 -4.33
N SER A 196 -0.36 47.85 -3.02
CA SER A 196 -1.05 48.83 -2.11
C SER A 196 -1.57 48.14 -0.82
N PRO A 197 -1.93 48.88 0.24
CA PRO A 197 -1.13 49.89 0.95
C PRO A 197 -1.14 49.66 2.48
N ASN A 198 -0.26 50.37 3.19
CA ASN A 198 -0.29 50.54 4.64
C ASN A 198 -0.83 51.95 4.94
N VAL A 199 -1.82 52.10 5.83
CA VAL A 199 -2.05 53.34 6.58
C VAL A 199 -2.50 52.98 8.00
N LEU A 200 -1.90 53.72 8.93
CA LEU A 200 -2.07 53.80 10.38
C LEU A 200 -3.52 53.96 10.86
#